data_AF-A0A0L7LTD9-F1
#
_entry.id   AF-A0A0L7LTD9-F1
#
_cell.length_a   1.000
_cell.length_b   1.000
_cell.length_c   1.000
_cell.angle_alpha   90.00
_cell.angle_beta   90.00
_cell.angle_gamma   90.00
#
_symmetry.space_group_name_H-M   'P 1'
#
loop_
_entity.id
_entity.type
_entity.pdbx_description
1 polymer ?
#
loop_
_entity_poly.entity_id
_entity_poly.type
_entity_poly.pdbx_seq_one_letter_code
_entity_poly.pdbx_strand_id
1 'polypeptide(L)'
;MAFTNCLANLTGLLAPIVAGYIIEGRPTQAQWRKVFYIAGGIYIFCATFYNLFGSGRRQEWDNPANDEANAKKAADKKAVKKELKAAKTQNEAETAQ
;
A
#
# COMPACT_ATOMS: atom_id res chain seq x y z
N MET A 1 4.25 -2.69 2.30
CA MET A 1 2.97 -2.28 2.93
C MET A 1 2.78 -2.73 4.38
N ALA A 2 3.80 -3.25 5.07
CA ALA A 2 3.69 -3.57 6.51
C ALA A 2 4.17 -2.42 7.40
N PHE A 3 5.31 -1.81 7.06
CA PHE A 3 5.90 -0.71 7.81
C PHE A 3 4.99 0.53 7.85
N THR A 4 4.45 0.92 6.70
CA THR A 4 3.52 2.06 6.59
C THR A 4 2.23 1.82 7.37
N ASN A 5 1.74 0.58 7.42
CA ASN A 5 0.54 0.21 8.18
C ASN A 5 0.79 0.27 9.70
N CYS A 6 1.94 -0.22 10.16
CA CYS A 6 2.34 -0.12 11.57
C CYS A 6 2.42 1.36 12.01
N LEU A 7 3.09 2.19 11.21
CA LEU A 7 3.25 3.61 11.52
C LEU A 7 1.91 4.36 11.50
N ALA A 8 1.00 3.99 10.59
CA ALA A 8 -0.35 4.54 10.55
C ALA A 8 -1.16 4.19 11.80
N ASN A 9 -1.09 2.94 12.28
CA ASN A 9 -1.76 2.52 13.52
C ASN A 9 -1.19 3.24 14.75
N LEU A 10 0.14 3.38 14.84
CA LEU A 10 0.77 4.12 15.94
C LEU A 10 0.33 5.59 15.94
N THR A 11 0.33 6.24 14.78
CA THR A 11 -0.13 7.62 14.64
C THR A 11 -1.62 7.75 14.97
N GLY A 12 -2.43 6.76 14.59
CA GLY A 12 -3.84 6.66 14.92
C GLY A 12 -4.12 6.53 16.43
N LEU A 13 -3.21 5.91 17.18
CA LEU A 13 -3.27 5.87 18.65
C LEU A 13 -2.83 7.18 19.29
N LEU A 14 -1.82 7.85 18.73
CA LEU A 14 -1.28 9.10 19.26
C LEU A 14 -2.27 10.27 19.13
N ALA A 15 -3.05 10.32 18.06
CA ALA A 15 -4.03 11.38 17.82
C ALA A 15 -5.04 11.59 18.97
N PRO A 16 -5.77 10.56 19.45
CA PRO A 16 -6.69 10.71 20.58
C PRO A 16 -5.98 10.97 21.90
N ILE A 17 -4.76 10.48 22.11
CA ILE A 17 -3.98 10.78 23.33
C ILE A 17 -3.65 12.27 23.39
N VAL A 18 -3.13 12.83 22.29
CA VAL A 18 -2.81 14.27 22.19
C VAL A 18 -4.07 15.12 22.30
N ALA A 19 -5.16 14.72 21.64
CA ALA A 19 -6.44 15.40 21.77
C ALA A 19 -6.97 15.38 23.21
N GLY A 20 -6.83 14.24 23.91
CA GLY A 20 -7.19 14.08 25.31
C GLY A 20 -6.47 15.08 26.21
N TYR A 21 -5.14 15.18 26.09
CA TYR A 21 -4.34 16.15 26.84
C TYR A 21 -4.70 17.61 26.52
N ILE A 22 -5.04 17.92 25.27
CA ILE A 22 -5.38 19.30 24.88
C ILE A 22 -6.76 19.72 25.41
N ILE A 23 -7.68 18.77 25.56
CA ILE A 23 -9.09 19.00 25.92
C ILE A 23 -9.32 18.85 27.44
N GLU A 24 -8.33 18.36 28.18
CA GLU A 24 -8.45 18.06 29.60
C GLU A 24 -8.85 19.29 30.43
N GLY A 25 -9.86 19.12 31.28
CA GLY A 25 -10.37 20.14 32.21
C GLY A 25 -11.60 20.93 31.74
N ARG A 26 -11.72 21.33 30.46
CA ARG A 26 -12.90 22.06 29.94
C ARG A 26 -13.04 21.95 28.42
N PRO A 27 -13.81 20.98 27.87
CA PRO A 27 -13.98 20.80 26.43
C PRO A 27 -14.71 21.99 25.80
N THR A 28 -13.94 23.00 25.44
CA THR A 28 -14.42 24.27 24.89
C THR A 28 -14.07 24.35 23.42
N GLN A 29 -14.87 25.11 22.65
CA GLN A 29 -14.63 25.37 21.23
C GLN A 29 -13.19 25.85 20.96
N ALA A 30 -12.61 26.61 21.90
CA ALA A 30 -11.25 27.14 21.79
C ALA A 30 -10.15 26.06 21.83
N GLN A 31 -10.30 24.98 22.60
CA GLN A 31 -9.33 23.88 22.64
C GLN A 31 -9.39 23.03 21.37
N TRP A 32 -10.60 22.74 20.87
CA TRP A 32 -10.78 22.02 19.61
C TRP A 32 -10.15 22.75 18.41
N ARG A 33 -10.25 24.09 18.37
CA ARG A 33 -9.53 24.89 17.36
C ARG A 33 -8.02 24.65 17.39
N LYS A 34 -7.40 24.48 18.57
CA LYS A 34 -5.96 24.16 18.66
C LYS A 34 -5.67 22.78 18.07
N VAL A 35 -6.49 21.79 18.35
CA VAL A 35 -6.36 20.43 17.77
C VAL A 35 -6.40 20.49 16.24
N PHE A 36 -7.36 21.23 15.67
CA PHE A 36 -7.47 21.39 14.22
C PHE A 36 -6.30 22.17 13.60
N TYR A 37 -5.79 23.20 14.27
CA TYR A 37 -4.59 23.91 13.79
C TYR A 37 -3.36 23.00 13.78
N ILE A 38 -3.17 22.16 14.81
CA ILE A 38 -2.07 21.19 14.87
C ILE A 38 -2.22 20.15 13.76
N ALA A 39 -3.41 19.56 13.60
CA ALA A 39 -3.69 18.59 12.54
C ALA A 39 -3.44 19.19 11.14
N GLY A 40 -3.96 20.40 10.88
CA GLY A 40 -3.73 21.11 9.62
C GLY A 40 -2.25 21.40 9.37
N GLY A 41 -1.50 21.81 10.39
CA GLY A 41 -0.06 22.03 10.29
C GLY A 41 0.71 20.76 9.95
N ILE A 42 0.37 19.63 10.55
CA ILE A 42 0.97 18.32 10.25
C ILE A 42 0.68 17.92 8.80
N TYR A 43 -0.57 18.08 8.33
CA TYR A 43 -0.91 17.76 6.94
C TYR A 43 -0.15 18.61 5.94
N ILE A 44 -0.06 19.92 6.16
CA ILE A 44 0.71 20.83 5.30
C ILE A 44 2.18 20.43 5.30
N PHE A 45 2.77 20.18 6.47
CA PHE A 45 4.16 19.75 6.58
C PHE A 45 4.42 18.44 5.84
N CYS A 46 3.60 17.40 6.06
CA CYS A 46 3.72 16.13 5.36
C CYS A 46 3.55 16.28 3.84
N ALA A 47 2.59 17.10 3.40
CA ALA A 47 2.35 17.35 1.99
C ALA A 47 3.53 18.09 1.34
N THR A 48 4.08 19.11 2.00
CA THR A 48 5.27 19.82 1.53
C THR A 48 6.49 18.91 1.49
N PHE A 49 6.70 18.10 2.54
CA PHE A 49 7.80 17.13 2.58
C PHE A 49 7.69 16.13 1.43
N TYR A 50 6.50 15.58 1.19
CA TYR A 50 6.27 14.67 0.06
C TYR A 50 6.50 15.35 -1.28
N ASN A 51 6.04 16.60 -1.46
CA ASN A 51 6.26 17.33 -2.71
C ASN A 51 7.74 17.66 -2.98
N LEU A 52 8.53 17.91 -1.93
CA LEU A 52 9.94 18.25 -2.08
C LEU A 52 10.84 17.02 -2.30
N PHE A 53 10.58 15.92 -1.58
CA PHE A 53 11.45 14.74 -1.57
C PHE A 53 10.89 13.53 -2.33
N GLY A 54 9.61 13.57 -2.72
CA GLY A 54 8.98 12.50 -3.48
C GLY A 54 9.58 12.38 -4.87
N SER A 55 10.08 11.18 -5.20
CA SER A 55 10.55 10.84 -6.54
C SER A 55 9.83 9.58 -7.02
N GLY A 56 9.26 9.64 -8.22
CA GLY A 56 8.62 8.49 -8.89
C GLY A 56 9.61 7.61 -9.67
N ARG A 57 10.92 7.86 -9.57
CA ARG A 57 11.93 7.09 -10.31
C ARG A 57 12.16 5.74 -9.64
N ARG A 58 12.30 4.68 -10.45
CA ARG A 58 12.77 3.37 -10.00
C ARG A 58 14.06 3.55 -9.21
N GLN A 59 14.08 2.97 -8.02
CA GLN A 59 15.24 2.96 -7.14
C GLN A 59 16.20 1.84 -7.57
N GLU A 60 17.49 1.97 -7.30
CA GLU A 60 18.53 1.06 -7.82
C GLU A 60 18.39 -0.39 -7.33
N TRP A 61 17.69 -0.61 -6.22
CA TRP A 61 17.37 -1.94 -5.72
C TRP A 61 16.32 -2.68 -6.57
N ASP A 62 15.64 -1.99 -7.50
CA ASP A 62 14.57 -2.53 -8.31
C ASP A 62 15.16 -3.14 -9.59
N ASN A 63 15.71 -4.35 -9.46
CA ASN A 63 16.49 -5.04 -10.50
C ASN A 63 15.65 -5.38 -11.76
N PRO A 64 15.80 -4.65 -12.88
CA PRO A 64 14.91 -4.80 -14.04
C PRO A 64 15.10 -6.11 -14.80
N ALA A 65 16.28 -6.73 -14.74
CA ALA A 65 16.57 -8.00 -15.39
C ALA A 65 15.77 -9.17 -14.81
N ASN A 66 15.45 -9.12 -13.52
CA ASN A 66 14.67 -10.16 -12.86
C ASN A 66 13.18 -10.09 -13.25
N ASP A 67 12.66 -8.89 -13.54
CA ASP A 67 11.28 -8.70 -13.99
C ASP A 67 11.05 -9.34 -15.37
N GLU A 68 11.98 -9.16 -16.31
CA GLU A 68 11.89 -9.76 -17.65
C GLU A 68 11.99 -11.29 -17.61
N ALA A 69 12.91 -11.82 -16.79
CA ALA A 69 13.05 -13.26 -16.58
C ALA A 69 11.81 -13.87 -15.93
N ASN A 70 11.21 -13.18 -14.95
CA ASN A 70 9.97 -13.60 -14.30
C ASN A 70 8.76 -13.51 -15.24
N ALA A 71 8.69 -12.48 -16.09
CA ALA A 71 7.65 -12.33 -17.10
C ALA A 71 7.69 -13.46 -18.14
N LYS A 72 8.89 -13.81 -18.65
CA LYS A 72 9.07 -14.95 -19.56
C LYS A 72 8.68 -16.27 -18.90
N LYS A 73 9.14 -16.53 -17.67
CA LYS A 73 8.75 -17.73 -16.91
C LYS A 73 7.25 -17.81 -16.67
N ALA A 74 6.59 -16.69 -16.42
CA ALA A 74 5.13 -16.63 -16.24
C ALA A 74 4.36 -16.89 -17.54
N ALA A 75 4.86 -16.39 -18.68
CA ALA A 75 4.28 -16.64 -20.00
C ALA A 75 4.40 -18.12 -20.40
N ASP A 76 5.59 -18.70 -20.21
CA ASP A 76 5.88 -20.11 -20.52
C ASP A 76 5.01 -21.05 -19.67
N LYS A 77 4.93 -20.78 -18.37
CA LYS A 77 4.07 -21.55 -17.43
C LYS A 77 2.58 -21.45 -17.79
N LYS A 78 2.12 -20.31 -18.33
CA LYS A 78 0.74 -20.15 -18.81
C LYS A 78 0.50 -20.93 -20.10
N ALA A 79 1.44 -20.95 -21.03
CA ALA A 79 1.36 -21.71 -22.28
C ALA A 79 1.27 -23.21 -21.99
N VAL A 80 2.20 -23.75 -21.20
CA VAL A 80 2.20 -25.17 -20.79
C VAL A 80 0.90 -25.56 -20.08
N LYS A 81 0.37 -24.70 -19.19
CA LYS A 81 -0.90 -24.97 -18.51
C LYS A 81 -2.10 -24.95 -19.45
N LYS A 82 -2.06 -24.15 -20.51
CA LYS A 82 -3.10 -24.11 -21.55
C LYS A 82 -3.07 -25.38 -22.40
N GLU A 83 -1.89 -25.81 -22.83
CA GLU A 83 -1.69 -27.07 -23.56
C GLU A 83 -2.15 -28.28 -22.74
N LEU A 84 -1.76 -28.35 -21.47
CA LEU A 84 -2.17 -29.45 -20.57
C LEU A 84 -3.69 -29.49 -20.34
N LYS A 85 -4.34 -28.32 -20.27
CA LYS A 85 -5.80 -28.25 -20.16
C LYS A 85 -6.48 -28.68 -21.46
N ALA A 86 -5.97 -28.24 -22.62
CA ALA A 86 -6.50 -28.64 -23.91
C ALA A 86 -6.38 -30.16 -24.13
N ALA A 87 -5.22 -30.73 -23.81
CA ALA A 87 -5.00 -32.18 -23.87
C ALA A 87 -5.89 -32.96 -22.90
N LYS A 88 -6.12 -32.47 -21.68
CA LYS A 88 -7.07 -33.10 -20.74
C LYS A 88 -8.51 -33.06 -21.25
N THR A 89 -8.95 -31.92 -21.79
CA THR A 89 -10.31 -31.78 -22.34
C THR A 89 -10.52 -32.66 -23.59
N GLN A 90 -9.49 -32.85 -24.41
CA GLN A 90 -9.54 -33.78 -25.54
C GLN A 90 -9.64 -35.23 -25.09
N ASN A 91 -8.79 -35.65 -24.14
CA ASN A 91 -8.84 -37.01 -23.61
C ASN A 91 -10.17 -37.31 -22.90
N GLU A 92 -10.74 -36.35 -22.16
CA GLU A 92 -12.05 -36.48 -21.51
C GLU A 92 -13.20 -36.58 -22.53
N ALA A 93 -13.09 -35.92 -23.69
CA ALA A 93 -14.07 -36.01 -24.78
C ALA A 93 -13.98 -37.34 -25.55
N GLU A 94 -12.77 -37.90 -25.73
CA GLU A 94 -12.56 -39.19 -26.37
C GLU A 94 -12.91 -40.39 -25.46
N THR A 95 -12.85 -40.24 -24.14
CA THR A 95 -13.19 -41.33 -23.19
C THR A 95 -14.70 -41.40 -22.87
N ALA A 96 -15.48 -40.39 -23.25
CA ALA A 96 -16.94 -40.33 -23.06
C ALA A 96 -17.74 -40.88 -24.26
N GLN A 97 -17.05 -41.44 -25.26
CA GLN A 97 -17.58 -42.09 -26.45
C GLN A 97 -17.38 -43.60 -26.38
#